data_AF-A0A495XK82-F1
#
_entry.id   AF-A0A495XK82-F1
#
_cell.length_a   1.000
_cell.length_b   1.000
_cell.length_c   1.000
_cell.angle_alpha   90.00
_cell.angle_beta   90.00
_cell.angle_gamma   90.00
#
_symmetry.space_group_name_H-M   'P 1'
#
loop_
_entity.id
_entity.type
_entity.pdbx_description
1 polymer ?
#
loop_
_entity_poly.entity_id
_entity_poly.type
_entity_poly.pdbx_seq_one_letter_code
_entity_poly.pdbx_strand_id
1 'polypeptide(L)'
;MSQPATPLSEQEQQQLVRLIGRAMLPALPQGWQRVRAEYRAAGRHIEVDLAFAGPDGQWRPVRPPMEVVQLFGQLRAGMYQPDRGTWLSAVYEIEQPGTFSVDFDAEDEPRWRNAPPVIGFQDELRTFPRSDERIPDWLRQRVGLPPRVPAVEPGELRTAHVYDGRDEAGRPVVNRQTVDPQLRDALLAYLEAAPVVLAARNLDVDEFAPGEQDVPLNFRTDGTWIWAGAVPHYLRKHGLPPEPALIRHIVDRGFALTEVDEATRDRAVALITGG
;
A
#
# COMPACT_ATOMS: atom_id res chain seq x y z
N MET A 1 -17.68 -0.97 30.27
CA MET A 1 -16.91 -1.62 29.19
C MET A 1 -17.92 -2.29 28.28
N SER A 2 -18.31 -1.64 27.18
CA SER A 2 -19.25 -2.22 26.22
C SER A 2 -18.46 -3.16 25.32
N GLN A 3 -18.92 -4.41 25.18
CA GLN A 3 -18.32 -5.38 24.26
C GLN A 3 -18.23 -4.76 22.86
N PRO A 4 -17.13 -4.99 22.10
CA PRO A 4 -17.08 -4.56 20.71
C PRO A 4 -18.22 -5.24 19.97
N ALA A 5 -19.05 -4.45 19.28
CA ALA A 5 -20.13 -4.98 18.46
C ALA A 5 -19.54 -5.98 17.46
N THR A 6 -20.07 -7.20 17.43
CA THR A 6 -19.71 -8.19 16.42
C THR A 6 -19.94 -7.59 15.03
N PRO A 7 -18.95 -7.61 14.12
CA PRO A 7 -19.15 -7.15 12.75
C PRO A 7 -20.33 -7.86 12.08
N LEU A 8 -21.13 -7.13 11.32
CA LEU A 8 -22.24 -7.69 10.56
C LEU A 8 -21.70 -8.62 9.47
N SER A 9 -22.36 -9.76 9.29
CA SER A 9 -22.15 -10.62 8.13
C SER A 9 -22.53 -9.88 6.83
N GLU A 10 -22.00 -10.33 5.69
CA GLU A 10 -22.34 -9.76 4.38
C GLU A 10 -23.86 -9.79 4.11
N GLN A 11 -24.55 -10.83 4.58
CA GLN A 11 -25.99 -10.95 4.42
C GLN A 11 -26.76 -9.90 5.21
N GLU A 12 -26.35 -9.64 6.46
CA GLU A 12 -26.94 -8.60 7.31
C GLU A 12 -26.64 -7.20 6.76
N GLN A 13 -25.42 -6.97 6.24
CA GLN A 13 -25.05 -5.72 5.56
C GLN A 13 -25.95 -5.48 4.34
N GLN A 14 -26.08 -6.47 3.46
CA GLN A 14 -26.96 -6.39 2.29
C GLN A 14 -28.43 -6.17 2.67
N GLN A 15 -28.88 -6.77 3.77
CA GLN A 15 -30.23 -6.56 4.30
C GLN A 15 -30.42 -5.11 4.74
N LEU A 16 -29.48 -4.54 5.51
CA LEU A 16 -29.54 -3.14 5.93
C LEU A 16 -29.50 -2.19 4.74
N VAL A 17 -28.64 -2.43 3.74
CA VAL A 17 -28.59 -1.64 2.50
C VAL A 17 -29.97 -1.61 1.82
N ARG A 18 -30.63 -2.76 1.66
CA ARG A 18 -31.99 -2.81 1.08
C ARG A 18 -33.03 -2.10 1.94
N LEU A 19 -32.92 -2.16 3.27
CA LEU A 19 -33.81 -1.45 4.19
C LEU A 19 -33.64 0.07 4.07
N ILE A 20 -32.40 0.56 3.97
CA ILE A 20 -32.09 1.98 3.73
C ILE A 20 -32.77 2.43 2.43
N GLY A 21 -32.58 1.68 1.33
CA GLY A 21 -33.21 1.93 0.05
C GLY A 21 -34.73 2.10 0.16
N ARG A 22 -35.39 1.17 0.85
CA ARG A 22 -36.85 1.19 1.07
C ARG A 22 -37.30 2.35 1.97
N ALA A 23 -36.54 2.66 3.03
CA ALA A 23 -36.87 3.72 3.98
C ALA A 23 -36.80 5.12 3.36
N MET A 24 -36.07 5.31 2.26
CA MET A 24 -36.06 6.57 1.51
C MET A 24 -37.34 6.81 0.72
N LEU A 25 -37.98 5.74 0.20
CA LEU A 25 -39.08 5.85 -0.77
C LEU A 25 -40.30 6.64 -0.27
N PRO A 26 -40.76 6.50 0.98
CA PRO A 26 -41.92 7.24 1.48
C PRO A 26 -41.75 8.77 1.49
N ALA A 27 -40.52 9.28 1.48
CA ALA A 27 -40.24 10.72 1.45
C ALA A 27 -40.36 11.33 0.05
N LEU A 28 -40.43 10.51 -0.99
CA LEU A 28 -40.34 10.94 -2.38
C LEU A 28 -41.72 11.24 -2.97
N PRO A 29 -41.87 12.28 -3.81
CA PRO A 29 -43.12 12.54 -4.50
C PRO A 29 -43.38 11.50 -5.60
N GLN A 30 -44.62 11.43 -6.10
CA GLN A 30 -44.93 10.60 -7.26
C GLN A 30 -44.11 11.02 -8.49
N GLY A 31 -43.69 10.05 -9.31
CA GLY A 31 -42.94 10.30 -10.54
C GLY A 31 -41.45 10.60 -10.37
N TRP A 32 -40.87 10.35 -9.19
CA TRP A 32 -39.41 10.38 -9.01
C TRP A 32 -38.72 9.35 -9.93
N GLN A 33 -37.54 9.69 -10.44
CA GLN A 33 -36.74 8.81 -11.30
C GLN A 33 -35.39 8.43 -10.68
N ARG A 34 -34.76 9.40 -10.01
CA ARG A 34 -33.47 9.21 -9.34
C ARG A 34 -33.51 9.74 -7.92
N VAL A 35 -32.79 9.08 -7.02
CA VAL A 35 -32.64 9.45 -5.61
C VAL A 35 -31.18 9.33 -5.25
N ARG A 36 -30.68 10.27 -4.47
CA ARG A 36 -29.33 10.23 -3.92
C ARG A 36 -29.38 10.59 -2.44
N ALA A 37 -28.83 9.71 -1.61
CA ALA A 37 -28.53 10.00 -0.23
C ALA A 37 -27.02 10.10 -0.03
N GLU A 38 -26.58 11.10 0.72
CA GLU A 38 -25.19 11.22 1.14
C GLU A 38 -25.15 11.25 2.66
N TYR A 39 -24.51 10.25 3.26
CA TYR A 39 -24.29 10.17 4.70
C TYR A 39 -22.84 10.50 4.98
N ARG A 40 -22.58 11.33 5.99
CA ARG A 40 -21.24 11.69 6.47
C ARG A 40 -21.23 11.66 7.99
N ALA A 41 -20.27 10.97 8.61
CA ALA A 41 -20.15 10.95 10.06
C ALA A 41 -18.70 10.86 10.56
N ALA A 42 -18.44 11.58 11.66
CA ALA A 42 -17.22 11.49 12.45
C ALA A 42 -17.59 11.62 13.93
N GLY A 43 -17.36 10.56 14.70
CA GLY A 43 -17.74 10.49 16.11
C GLY A 43 -19.25 10.65 16.26
N ARG A 44 -19.69 11.70 16.96
CA ARG A 44 -21.12 12.02 17.16
C ARG A 44 -21.69 13.01 16.14
N HIS A 45 -20.87 13.57 15.26
CA HIS A 45 -21.32 14.48 14.21
C HIS A 45 -21.82 13.67 13.03
N ILE A 46 -23.10 13.85 12.66
CA ILE A 46 -23.75 13.11 11.57
C ILE A 46 -24.45 14.13 10.67
N GLU A 47 -24.18 14.07 9.37
CA GLU A 47 -24.90 14.78 8.33
C GLU A 47 -25.48 13.79 7.35
N VAL A 48 -26.77 13.94 7.03
CA VAL A 48 -27.42 13.18 5.97
C VAL A 48 -28.12 14.16 5.05
N ASP A 49 -27.84 14.05 3.76
CA ASP A 49 -28.57 14.73 2.69
C ASP A 49 -29.35 13.70 1.88
N LEU A 50 -30.56 14.07 1.49
CA LEU A 50 -31.39 13.28 0.59
C LEU A 50 -31.93 14.22 -0.49
N ALA A 51 -31.78 13.84 -1.74
CA ALA A 51 -32.31 14.56 -2.87
C ALA A 51 -32.93 13.59 -3.87
N PHE A 52 -33.87 14.09 -4.66
CA PHE A 52 -34.49 13.34 -5.75
C PHE A 52 -34.50 14.17 -7.03
N ALA A 53 -34.56 13.48 -8.16
CA ALA A 53 -34.81 14.09 -9.47
C ALA A 53 -36.01 13.41 -10.12
N GLY A 54 -36.89 14.23 -10.71
CA GLY A 54 -38.01 13.79 -11.53
C GLY A 54 -37.62 13.67 -13.01
N PRO A 55 -38.60 13.65 -13.92
CA PRO A 55 -38.38 13.59 -15.37
C PRO A 55 -37.64 14.80 -15.95
N ASP A 56 -37.68 15.93 -15.25
CA ASP A 56 -36.94 17.15 -15.60
C ASP A 56 -35.43 17.06 -15.29
N GLY A 57 -35.00 16.00 -14.61
CA GLY A 57 -33.60 15.80 -14.21
C GLY A 57 -33.11 16.76 -13.12
N GLN A 58 -33.95 17.63 -12.58
CA GLN A 58 -33.54 18.62 -11.58
C GLN A 58 -33.52 17.99 -10.19
N TRP A 59 -32.37 18.07 -9.52
CA TRP A 59 -32.22 17.63 -8.13
C TRP A 59 -32.90 18.59 -7.17
N ARG A 60 -33.72 18.02 -6.27
CA ARG A 60 -34.45 18.74 -5.24
C ARG A 60 -34.18 18.09 -3.89
N PRO A 61 -33.77 18.86 -2.88
CA PRO A 61 -33.55 18.31 -1.55
C PRO A 61 -34.89 17.92 -0.92
N VAL A 62 -34.86 16.85 -0.15
CA VAL A 62 -35.96 16.42 0.71
C VAL A 62 -35.40 16.09 2.09
N ARG A 63 -36.21 16.28 3.12
CA ARG A 63 -35.79 15.95 4.49
C ARG A 63 -35.57 14.44 4.60
N PRO A 64 -34.37 13.97 4.99
CA PRO A 64 -34.14 12.54 5.21
C PRO A 64 -35.03 12.03 6.35
N PRO A 65 -35.75 10.91 6.16
CA PRO A 65 -36.44 10.22 7.25
C PRO A 65 -35.46 9.82 8.37
N MET A 66 -35.90 9.90 9.63
CA MET A 66 -35.06 9.51 10.78
C MET A 66 -34.60 8.05 10.68
N GLU A 67 -35.46 7.17 10.16
CA GLU A 67 -35.13 5.76 9.94
C GLU A 67 -33.93 5.58 9.00
N VAL A 68 -33.82 6.40 7.94
CA VAL A 68 -32.65 6.38 7.03
C VAL A 68 -31.37 6.71 7.80
N VAL A 69 -31.41 7.75 8.64
CA VAL A 69 -30.25 8.16 9.47
C VAL A 69 -29.83 7.04 10.42
N GLN A 70 -30.80 6.39 11.06
CA GLN A 70 -30.57 5.29 12.01
C GLN A 70 -30.00 4.06 11.32
N LEU A 71 -30.55 3.66 10.17
CA LEU A 71 -30.11 2.48 9.42
C LEU A 71 -28.69 2.67 8.87
N PHE A 72 -28.33 3.84 8.35
CA PHE A 72 -26.94 4.13 7.99
C PHE A 72 -26.00 4.06 9.20
N GLY A 73 -26.41 4.61 10.35
CA GLY A 73 -25.63 4.52 11.58
C GLY A 73 -25.41 3.07 12.04
N GLN A 74 -26.44 2.22 11.93
CA GLN A 74 -26.33 0.80 12.24
C GLN A 74 -25.41 0.08 11.25
N LEU A 75 -25.56 0.33 9.96
CA LEU A 75 -24.70 -0.24 8.92
C LEU A 75 -23.24 0.15 9.15
N ARG A 76 -23.00 1.42 9.44
CA ARG A 76 -21.66 1.95 9.74
C ARG A 76 -21.01 1.27 10.93
N ALA A 77 -21.76 1.16 12.03
CA ALA A 77 -21.27 0.48 13.23
C ALA A 77 -20.99 -1.00 12.97
N GLY A 78 -21.85 -1.64 12.18
CA GLY A 78 -21.73 -3.05 11.82
C GLY A 78 -20.64 -3.37 10.80
N MET A 79 -20.19 -2.40 10.02
CA MET A 79 -19.09 -2.55 9.06
C MET A 79 -17.70 -2.26 9.66
N TYR A 80 -17.64 -1.98 10.97
CA TYR A 80 -16.38 -1.79 11.69
C TYR A 80 -15.51 -3.06 11.66
N GLN A 81 -14.21 -2.87 11.43
CA GLN A 81 -13.20 -3.92 11.56
C GLN A 81 -12.02 -3.43 12.43
N PRO A 82 -11.49 -4.26 13.37
CA PRO A 82 -10.48 -3.86 14.36
C PRO A 82 -9.22 -3.14 13.85
N ASP A 83 -8.78 -3.39 12.62
CA ASP A 83 -7.59 -2.75 12.03
C ASP A 83 -7.93 -1.71 10.95
N ARG A 84 -9.12 -1.81 10.35
CA ARG A 84 -9.53 -0.95 9.24
C ARG A 84 -10.35 0.26 9.68
N GLY A 85 -11.00 0.17 10.85
CA GLY A 85 -12.02 1.11 11.26
C GLY A 85 -13.32 0.90 10.49
N THR A 86 -14.07 1.98 10.29
CA THR A 86 -15.26 2.03 9.44
C THR A 86 -15.19 3.23 8.50
N TRP A 87 -16.15 3.31 7.58
CA TRP A 87 -16.27 4.40 6.61
C TRP A 87 -16.75 5.71 7.25
N LEU A 88 -16.42 6.82 6.61
CA LEU A 88 -16.72 8.19 7.05
C LEU A 88 -17.79 8.86 6.19
N SER A 89 -17.92 8.42 4.94
CA SER A 89 -19.02 8.81 4.05
C SER A 89 -19.59 7.61 3.31
N ALA A 90 -20.85 7.75 2.91
CA ALA A 90 -21.52 6.82 2.01
C ALA A 90 -22.41 7.58 1.03
N VAL A 91 -22.40 7.18 -0.24
CA VAL A 91 -23.29 7.69 -1.28
C VAL A 91 -24.18 6.55 -1.72
N TYR A 92 -25.50 6.73 -1.59
CA TYR A 92 -26.49 5.75 -2.02
C TYR A 92 -27.31 6.36 -3.14
N GLU A 93 -27.37 5.70 -4.29
CA GLU A 93 -28.17 6.12 -5.43
C GLU A 93 -29.21 5.07 -5.82
N ILE A 94 -30.41 5.51 -6.19
CA ILE A 94 -31.46 4.67 -6.77
C ILE A 94 -31.89 5.29 -8.09
N GLU A 95 -31.97 4.49 -9.13
CA GLU A 95 -32.50 4.84 -10.43
C GLU A 95 -33.61 3.88 -10.86
N GLN A 96 -34.68 4.42 -11.42
CA GLN A 96 -35.77 3.61 -11.98
C GLN A 96 -35.35 2.93 -13.29
N PRO A 97 -35.72 1.65 -13.53
CA PRO A 97 -36.52 0.79 -12.67
C PRO A 97 -35.68 -0.08 -11.71
N GLY A 98 -35.52 0.37 -10.47
CA GLY A 98 -35.09 -0.45 -9.33
C GLY A 98 -33.59 -0.73 -9.21
N THR A 99 -32.74 -0.11 -10.04
CA THR A 99 -31.28 -0.19 -9.90
C THR A 99 -30.85 0.67 -8.72
N PHE A 100 -29.94 0.16 -7.90
CA PHE A 100 -29.32 0.97 -6.86
C PHE A 100 -27.84 0.66 -6.71
N SER A 101 -27.08 1.63 -6.22
CA SER A 101 -25.68 1.52 -5.84
C SER A 101 -25.48 2.13 -4.46
N VAL A 102 -24.46 1.64 -3.75
CA VAL A 102 -23.98 2.26 -2.53
C VAL A 102 -22.46 2.17 -2.51
N ASP A 103 -21.82 3.33 -2.36
CA ASP A 103 -20.37 3.47 -2.26
C ASP A 103 -20.01 3.97 -0.87
N PHE A 104 -19.00 3.35 -0.26
CA PHE A 104 -18.50 3.70 1.07
C PHE A 104 -17.07 4.19 0.96
N ASP A 105 -16.75 5.25 1.68
CA ASP A 105 -15.43 5.86 1.64
C ASP A 105 -14.93 6.16 3.06
N ALA A 106 -13.71 5.74 3.31
CA ALA A 106 -12.99 5.90 4.58
C ALA A 106 -11.69 6.70 4.41
N GLU A 107 -11.31 7.03 3.17
CA GLU A 107 -10.01 7.54 2.78
C GLU A 107 -10.07 9.05 2.53
N ASP A 108 -11.06 9.53 1.77
CA ASP A 108 -11.17 10.97 1.48
C ASP A 108 -11.89 11.74 2.58
N GLU A 109 -11.52 13.01 2.76
CA GLU A 109 -12.23 13.88 3.71
C GLU A 109 -13.65 14.16 3.22
N PRO A 110 -14.70 13.81 3.99
CA PRO A 110 -16.07 14.11 3.58
C PRO A 110 -16.30 15.60 3.43
N ARG A 111 -17.13 15.99 2.46
CA ARG A 111 -17.54 17.38 2.27
C ARG A 111 -18.58 17.77 3.31
N TRP A 112 -18.12 18.28 4.45
CA TRP A 112 -18.98 18.75 5.53
C TRP A 112 -19.72 20.04 5.19
N ARG A 113 -21.00 20.15 5.57
CA ARG A 113 -21.66 21.46 5.63
C ARG A 113 -21.10 22.30 6.77
N ASN A 114 -20.95 21.67 7.95
CA ASN A 114 -20.29 22.25 9.10
C ASN A 114 -19.22 21.27 9.58
N ALA A 115 -17.95 21.65 9.44
CA ALA A 115 -16.84 20.77 9.82
C ALA A 115 -16.94 20.36 11.30
N PRO A 116 -16.85 19.05 11.61
CA PRO A 116 -16.79 18.59 13.00
C PRO A 116 -15.63 19.25 13.75
N PRO A 117 -15.77 19.55 15.05
CA PRO A 117 -14.63 19.96 15.86
C PRO A 117 -13.62 18.81 15.99
N VAL A 118 -12.37 19.12 16.33
CA VAL A 118 -11.29 18.12 16.49
C VAL A 118 -11.68 16.97 17.42
N ILE A 119 -12.40 17.25 18.50
CA ILE A 119 -12.90 16.23 19.42
C ILE A 119 -13.81 15.20 18.74
N GLY A 120 -14.56 15.58 17.70
CA GLY A 120 -15.38 14.65 16.92
C GLY A 120 -14.54 13.63 16.16
N PHE A 121 -13.42 14.06 15.58
CA PHE A 121 -12.46 13.18 14.90
C PHE A 121 -11.65 12.31 15.89
N GLN A 122 -11.40 12.79 17.10
CA GLN A 122 -10.79 11.98 18.16
C GLN A 122 -11.76 10.91 18.68
N ASP A 123 -13.03 11.28 18.87
CA ASP A 123 -14.09 10.35 19.25
C ASP A 123 -14.32 9.29 18.17
N GLU A 124 -14.19 9.68 16.90
CA GLU A 124 -14.22 8.77 15.76
C GLU A 124 -13.15 7.68 15.88
N LEU A 125 -11.88 8.05 16.02
CA LEU A 125 -10.77 7.09 16.16
C LEU A 125 -10.85 6.27 17.46
N ARG A 126 -11.48 6.81 18.52
CA ARG A 126 -11.71 6.05 19.75
C ARG A 126 -12.82 5.00 19.59
N THR A 127 -13.87 5.35 18.85
CA THR A 127 -15.04 4.48 18.65
C THR A 127 -14.78 3.42 17.58
N PHE A 128 -14.10 3.81 16.51
CA PHE A 128 -13.71 2.96 15.39
C PHE A 128 -12.20 3.00 15.20
N PRO A 129 -11.44 2.35 16.12
CA PRO A 129 -10.00 2.21 15.98
C PRO A 129 -9.59 1.67 14.61
N ARG A 130 -8.47 2.15 14.12
CA ARG A 130 -7.84 1.67 12.89
C ARG A 130 -6.34 1.72 13.07
N SER A 131 -5.61 0.85 12.37
CA SER A 131 -4.15 0.85 12.45
C SER A 131 -3.59 2.18 11.97
N ASP A 132 -2.40 2.56 12.44
CA ASP A 132 -1.77 3.84 12.10
C ASP A 132 -1.66 4.04 10.57
N GLU A 133 -1.40 2.96 9.83
CA GLU A 133 -1.32 2.92 8.37
C GLU A 133 -2.65 3.16 7.64
N ARG A 134 -3.78 2.91 8.33
CA ARG A 134 -5.15 3.06 7.82
C ARG A 134 -5.80 4.38 8.24
N ILE A 135 -5.09 5.23 8.98
CA ILE A 135 -5.52 6.61 9.26
C ILE A 135 -5.13 7.48 8.06
N PRO A 136 -6.10 8.07 7.33
CA PRO A 136 -5.79 8.99 6.23
C PRO A 136 -5.02 10.22 6.71
N ASP A 137 -4.17 10.79 5.85
CA ASP A 137 -3.29 11.90 6.20
C ASP A 137 -4.04 13.15 6.67
N TRP A 138 -5.19 13.47 6.05
CA TRP A 138 -6.03 14.59 6.47
C TRP A 138 -6.59 14.38 7.89
N LEU A 139 -6.97 13.15 8.24
CA LEU A 139 -7.53 12.82 9.55
C LEU A 139 -6.44 12.89 10.62
N ARG A 140 -5.27 12.33 10.29
CA ARG A 140 -4.04 12.43 11.09
C ARG A 140 -3.69 13.88 11.42
N GLN A 141 -3.71 14.75 10.40
CA GLN A 141 -3.48 16.18 10.57
C GLN A 141 -4.54 16.82 11.48
N ARG A 142 -5.83 16.50 11.29
CA ARG A 142 -6.94 17.04 12.09
C ARG A 142 -6.84 16.69 13.57
N VAL A 143 -6.41 15.47 13.89
CA VAL A 143 -6.28 15.01 15.29
C VAL A 143 -4.92 15.31 15.92
N GLY A 144 -3.99 15.93 15.19
CA GLY A 144 -2.66 16.29 15.69
C GLY A 144 -1.71 15.11 15.85
N LEU A 145 -1.95 14.02 15.10
CA LEU A 145 -1.01 12.90 15.04
C LEU A 145 0.22 13.32 14.18
N PRO A 146 1.42 12.81 14.50
CA PRO A 146 2.60 13.09 13.70
C PRO A 146 2.37 12.62 12.26
N PRO A 147 2.92 13.30 11.24
CA PRO A 147 2.83 12.87 9.85
C PRO A 147 3.23 11.40 9.72
N ARG A 148 2.54 10.67 8.83
CA ARG A 148 2.94 9.30 8.54
C ARG A 148 4.36 9.38 7.99
N VAL A 149 5.31 8.74 8.66
CA VAL A 149 6.56 8.41 7.99
C VAL A 149 6.13 7.40 6.93
N PRO A 150 6.20 7.72 5.63
CA PRO A 150 5.84 6.75 4.62
C PRO A 150 6.60 5.47 4.95
N ALA A 151 5.92 4.32 4.97
CA ALA A 151 6.62 3.07 4.78
C ALA A 151 7.46 3.33 3.54
N VAL A 152 8.80 3.30 3.68
CA VAL A 152 9.70 3.60 2.58
C VAL A 152 9.21 2.74 1.44
N GLU A 153 8.60 3.35 0.42
CA GLU A 153 8.28 2.69 -0.84
C GLU A 153 9.59 2.00 -1.18
N PRO A 154 9.65 0.65 -1.14
CA PRO A 154 10.90 -0.05 -1.36
C PRO A 154 11.44 0.46 -2.68
N GLY A 155 12.55 1.19 -2.60
CA GLY A 155 13.15 1.83 -3.77
C GLY A 155 13.25 0.78 -4.86
N GLU A 156 12.89 1.16 -6.09
CA GLU A 156 12.96 0.30 -7.27
C GLU A 156 14.17 -0.63 -7.17
N LEU A 157 13.91 -1.94 -6.98
CA LEU A 157 14.97 -2.93 -6.78
C LEU A 157 15.89 -2.90 -8.00
N ARG A 158 17.17 -2.65 -7.78
CA ARG A 158 18.17 -2.53 -8.86
C ARG A 158 19.03 -3.77 -8.92
N THR A 159 19.20 -4.32 -10.12
CA THR A 159 20.15 -5.42 -10.33
C THR A 159 21.53 -4.85 -10.67
N ALA A 160 22.55 -5.23 -9.90
CA ALA A 160 23.92 -4.83 -10.15
C ALA A 160 24.53 -5.61 -11.31
N HIS A 161 25.22 -4.88 -12.19
CA HIS A 161 25.90 -5.49 -13.33
C HIS A 161 27.26 -6.06 -12.92
N VAL A 162 27.49 -7.33 -13.25
CA VAL A 162 28.75 -8.03 -12.99
C VAL A 162 29.90 -7.40 -13.80
N TYR A 163 29.63 -6.97 -15.03
CA TYR A 163 30.55 -6.32 -15.95
C TYR A 163 29.86 -5.15 -16.67
N ASP A 164 30.61 -4.23 -17.27
CA ASP A 164 30.08 -3.00 -17.90
C ASP A 164 29.59 -3.22 -19.34
N GLY A 165 29.95 -4.36 -19.94
CA GLY A 165 29.54 -4.75 -21.30
C GLY A 165 30.29 -5.99 -21.78
N ARG A 166 30.15 -6.30 -23.06
CA ARG A 166 30.94 -7.32 -23.75
C ARG A 166 31.64 -6.72 -24.98
N ASP A 167 32.83 -7.19 -25.30
CA ASP A 167 33.56 -6.80 -26.52
C ASP A 167 33.00 -7.48 -27.78
N GLU A 168 33.56 -7.16 -28.96
CA GLU A 168 33.16 -7.77 -30.24
C GLU A 168 33.37 -9.29 -30.29
N ALA A 169 34.21 -9.85 -29.40
CA ALA A 169 34.44 -11.29 -29.25
C ALA A 169 33.54 -11.93 -28.18
N GLY A 170 32.63 -11.17 -27.58
CA GLY A 170 31.70 -11.62 -26.54
C GLY A 170 32.33 -11.76 -25.15
N ARG A 171 33.55 -11.28 -24.92
CA ARG A 171 34.22 -11.34 -23.60
C ARG A 171 33.74 -10.20 -22.70
N PRO A 172 33.57 -10.44 -21.39
CA PRO A 172 33.14 -9.40 -20.46
C PRO A 172 34.20 -8.29 -20.36
N VAL A 173 33.76 -7.05 -20.45
CA VAL A 173 34.60 -5.86 -20.31
C VAL A 173 34.25 -5.15 -19.01
N VAL A 174 35.28 -4.82 -18.23
CA VAL A 174 35.16 -4.04 -17.00
C VAL A 174 36.07 -2.83 -17.14
N ASN A 175 35.49 -1.64 -17.19
CA ASN A 175 36.23 -0.38 -17.25
C ASN A 175 35.91 0.46 -16.01
N ARG A 176 36.40 -0.02 -14.87
CA ARG A 176 36.14 0.55 -13.54
C ARG A 176 37.45 0.90 -12.86
N GLN A 177 37.43 1.95 -12.02
CA GLN A 177 38.59 2.33 -11.23
C GLN A 177 38.88 1.27 -10.16
N THR A 178 40.17 0.97 -9.94
CA THR A 178 40.58 0.03 -8.89
C THR A 178 40.20 0.56 -7.52
N VAL A 179 39.68 -0.32 -6.68
CA VAL A 179 39.25 -0.01 -5.32
C VAL A 179 40.43 -0.14 -4.36
N ASP A 180 40.53 0.76 -3.40
CA ASP A 180 41.54 0.70 -2.33
C ASP A 180 41.43 -0.62 -1.54
N PRO A 181 42.55 -1.27 -1.13
CA PRO A 181 42.50 -2.56 -0.45
C PRO A 181 41.62 -2.59 0.81
N GLN A 182 41.56 -1.51 1.60
CA GLN A 182 40.72 -1.46 2.79
C GLN A 182 39.23 -1.42 2.43
N LEU A 183 38.88 -0.63 1.42
CA LEU A 183 37.52 -0.56 0.89
C LEU A 183 37.10 -1.89 0.26
N ARG A 184 38.02 -2.58 -0.43
CA ARG A 184 37.75 -3.89 -1.03
C ARG A 184 37.33 -4.92 0.02
N ASP A 185 38.07 -5.02 1.12
CA ASP A 185 37.79 -6.02 2.15
C ASP A 185 36.45 -5.71 2.86
N ALA A 186 36.12 -4.43 3.07
CA ALA A 186 34.82 -4.01 3.59
C ALA A 186 33.66 -4.30 2.63
N LEU A 187 33.86 -4.10 1.32
CA LEU A 187 32.87 -4.44 0.29
C LEU A 187 32.62 -5.95 0.23
N LEU A 188 33.67 -6.78 0.28
CA LEU A 188 33.54 -8.24 0.30
C LEU A 188 32.71 -8.70 1.51
N ALA A 189 33.03 -8.20 2.70
CA ALA A 189 32.28 -8.52 3.91
C ALA A 189 30.79 -8.16 3.78
N TYR A 190 30.48 -6.98 3.24
CA TYR A 190 29.10 -6.54 3.01
C TYR A 190 28.35 -7.43 2.00
N LEU A 191 28.95 -7.64 0.83
CA LEU A 191 28.34 -8.40 -0.28
C LEU A 191 28.10 -9.87 0.08
N GLU A 192 28.94 -10.44 0.95
CA GLU A 192 28.86 -11.84 1.41
C GLU A 192 28.00 -12.02 2.65
N ALA A 193 27.78 -10.98 3.45
CA ALA A 193 26.90 -11.04 4.62
C ALA A 193 25.42 -10.88 4.24
N ALA A 194 25.11 -10.30 3.07
CA ALA A 194 23.73 -10.06 2.64
C ALA A 194 22.91 -11.35 2.45
N PRO A 195 21.62 -11.38 2.82
CA PRO A 195 20.74 -12.54 2.64
C PRO A 195 20.73 -13.07 1.20
N VAL A 196 20.76 -14.40 1.06
CA VAL A 196 20.58 -15.10 -0.22
C VAL A 196 19.10 -15.22 -0.53
N VAL A 197 18.68 -14.78 -1.72
CA VAL A 197 17.29 -14.83 -2.18
C VAL A 197 17.03 -15.95 -3.18
N LEU A 198 18.04 -16.32 -3.96
CA LEU A 198 17.98 -17.42 -4.90
C LEU A 198 19.33 -18.11 -4.94
N ALA A 199 19.35 -19.44 -4.94
CA ALA A 199 20.58 -20.22 -5.07
C ALA A 199 20.35 -21.49 -5.87
N ALA A 200 21.19 -21.72 -6.87
CA ALA A 200 21.30 -22.99 -7.56
C ALA A 200 22.35 -23.88 -6.87
N ARG A 201 22.28 -25.19 -7.09
CA ARG A 201 23.23 -26.16 -6.52
C ARG A 201 24.53 -26.26 -7.31
N ASN A 202 24.53 -25.83 -8.57
CA ASN A 202 25.69 -25.82 -9.46
C ASN A 202 26.45 -24.49 -9.37
N LEU A 203 27.70 -24.52 -9.82
CA LEU A 203 28.53 -23.33 -10.03
C LEU A 203 28.55 -22.99 -11.52
N ASP A 204 28.75 -21.73 -11.85
CA ASP A 204 28.93 -21.26 -13.23
C ASP A 204 30.41 -21.26 -13.61
N VAL A 205 30.69 -21.16 -14.92
CA VAL A 205 32.04 -21.03 -15.47
C VAL A 205 32.59 -19.63 -15.16
N ASP A 206 33.86 -19.56 -14.76
CA ASP A 206 34.56 -18.30 -14.62
C ASP A 206 34.86 -17.71 -16.01
N GLU A 207 34.19 -16.61 -16.36
CA GLU A 207 34.33 -15.97 -17.67
C GLU A 207 35.70 -15.30 -17.87
N PHE A 208 36.45 -15.04 -16.79
CA PHE A 208 37.80 -14.48 -16.83
C PHE A 208 38.90 -15.55 -16.71
N ALA A 209 38.56 -16.78 -16.31
CA ALA A 209 39.45 -17.93 -16.26
C ALA A 209 38.81 -19.14 -16.98
N PRO A 210 38.85 -19.19 -18.33
CA PRO A 210 38.22 -20.25 -19.09
C PRO A 210 38.75 -21.64 -18.70
N GLY A 211 37.86 -22.50 -18.19
CA GLY A 211 38.17 -23.86 -17.73
C GLY A 211 37.90 -24.10 -16.23
N GLU A 212 37.66 -23.04 -15.46
CA GLU A 212 37.26 -23.13 -14.06
C GLU A 212 35.74 -22.95 -13.90
N GLN A 213 35.12 -23.74 -13.03
CA GLN A 213 33.68 -23.70 -12.75
C GLN A 213 33.45 -23.54 -11.25
N ASP A 214 33.78 -22.36 -10.73
CA ASP A 214 33.77 -22.02 -9.31
C ASP A 214 32.90 -20.79 -8.96
N VAL A 215 32.21 -20.20 -9.94
CA VAL A 215 31.39 -19.00 -9.74
C VAL A 215 30.06 -19.37 -9.07
N PRO A 216 29.72 -18.81 -7.88
CA PRO A 216 28.47 -19.14 -7.22
C PRO A 216 27.23 -18.64 -7.97
N LEU A 217 26.33 -19.56 -8.34
CA LEU A 217 25.01 -19.24 -8.90
C LEU A 217 24.01 -18.95 -7.78
N ASN A 218 24.24 -17.85 -7.07
CA ASN A 218 23.28 -17.31 -6.11
C ASN A 218 23.05 -15.82 -6.35
N PHE A 219 21.95 -15.33 -5.82
CA PHE A 219 21.60 -13.92 -5.80
C PHE A 219 21.37 -13.49 -4.35
N ARG A 220 21.86 -12.29 -4.03
CA ARG A 220 21.76 -11.67 -2.71
C ARG A 220 21.15 -10.28 -2.82
N THR A 221 20.59 -9.79 -1.72
CA THR A 221 20.00 -8.45 -1.66
C THR A 221 20.18 -7.78 -0.30
N ASP A 222 20.30 -6.46 -0.29
CA ASP A 222 20.19 -5.59 0.89
C ASP A 222 18.82 -4.90 1.02
N GLY A 223 17.88 -5.25 0.13
CA GLY A 223 16.54 -4.68 0.04
C GLY A 223 16.42 -3.49 -0.93
N THR A 224 17.53 -2.99 -1.48
CA THR A 224 17.53 -1.96 -2.55
C THR A 224 18.26 -2.46 -3.80
N TRP A 225 19.34 -3.19 -3.63
CA TRP A 225 20.11 -3.80 -4.69
C TRP A 225 20.02 -5.33 -4.66
N ILE A 226 20.12 -5.93 -5.83
CA ILE A 226 20.23 -7.36 -6.06
C ILE A 226 21.55 -7.59 -6.79
N TRP A 227 22.38 -8.52 -6.33
CA TRP A 227 23.61 -8.88 -7.04
C TRP A 227 23.81 -10.38 -7.10
N ALA A 228 24.44 -10.82 -8.19
CA ALA A 228 24.85 -12.21 -8.37
C ALA A 228 26.08 -12.54 -7.50
N GLY A 229 26.22 -13.80 -7.12
CA GLY A 229 27.38 -14.35 -6.40
C GLY A 229 28.70 -14.17 -7.14
N ALA A 230 28.64 -13.94 -8.47
CA ALA A 230 29.77 -13.55 -9.30
C ALA A 230 30.41 -12.23 -8.84
N VAL A 231 29.64 -11.25 -8.33
CA VAL A 231 30.16 -9.93 -7.92
C VAL A 231 31.20 -10.04 -6.79
N PRO A 232 30.90 -10.62 -5.61
CA PRO A 232 31.91 -10.82 -4.57
C PRO A 232 32.98 -11.84 -4.99
N HIS A 233 32.64 -12.85 -5.81
CA HIS A 233 33.62 -13.83 -6.29
C HIS A 233 34.73 -13.17 -7.15
N TYR A 234 34.35 -12.37 -8.15
CA TYR A 234 35.29 -11.68 -9.02
C TYR A 234 36.04 -10.54 -8.32
N LEU A 235 35.41 -9.85 -7.36
CA LEU A 235 36.11 -8.90 -6.50
C LEU A 235 37.25 -9.56 -5.71
N ARG A 236 37.01 -10.78 -5.20
CA ARG A 236 38.00 -11.53 -4.43
C ARG A 236 39.10 -12.13 -5.31
N LYS A 237 38.72 -12.82 -6.38
CA LYS A 237 39.62 -13.63 -7.23
C LYS A 237 40.41 -12.78 -8.23
N HIS A 238 39.73 -11.85 -8.90
CA HIS A 238 40.29 -11.06 -10.00
C HIS A 238 40.52 -9.59 -9.62
N GLY A 239 40.12 -9.17 -8.40
CA GLY A 239 40.19 -7.77 -7.98
C GLY A 239 39.24 -6.86 -8.76
N LEU A 240 38.22 -7.43 -9.41
CA LEU A 240 37.28 -6.69 -10.25
C LEU A 240 36.27 -5.92 -9.38
N PRO A 241 36.26 -4.58 -9.42
CA PRO A 241 35.40 -3.79 -8.56
C PRO A 241 33.91 -3.93 -8.95
N PRO A 242 32.98 -3.93 -7.98
CA PRO A 242 31.54 -3.88 -8.26
C PRO A 242 31.13 -2.60 -9.00
N GLU A 243 29.88 -2.55 -9.44
CA GLU A 243 29.33 -1.38 -10.13
C GLU A 243 29.48 -0.12 -9.26
N PRO A 244 29.96 1.02 -9.80
CA PRO A 244 30.19 2.23 -9.00
C PRO A 244 28.95 2.73 -8.25
N ALA A 245 27.76 2.57 -8.82
CA ALA A 245 26.50 2.91 -8.16
C ALA A 245 26.21 2.02 -6.94
N LEU A 246 26.56 0.73 -7.01
CA LEU A 246 26.47 -0.20 -5.88
C LEU A 246 27.51 0.15 -4.81
N ILE A 247 28.75 0.44 -5.20
CA ILE A 247 29.80 0.87 -4.24
C ILE A 247 29.34 2.11 -3.48
N ARG A 248 28.85 3.13 -4.19
CA ARG A 248 28.33 4.36 -3.59
C ARG A 248 27.18 4.07 -2.62
N HIS A 249 26.24 3.20 -3.01
CA HIS A 249 25.15 2.79 -2.13
C HIS A 249 25.64 2.17 -0.81
N ILE A 250 26.60 1.24 -0.88
CA ILE A 250 27.14 0.54 0.29
C ILE A 250 27.88 1.53 1.22
N VAL A 251 28.66 2.45 0.64
CA VAL A 251 29.39 3.49 1.38
C VAL A 251 28.43 4.49 2.03
N ASP A 252 27.43 4.98 1.31
CA ASP A 252 26.42 5.92 1.82
C ASP A 252 25.61 5.32 3.00
N ARG A 253 25.49 3.99 3.03
CA ARG A 253 24.86 3.23 4.13
C ARG A 253 25.81 2.85 5.26
N GLY A 254 27.09 3.20 5.16
CA GLY A 254 28.10 2.85 6.16
C GLY A 254 28.28 1.35 6.35
N PHE A 255 28.13 0.54 5.29
CA PHE A 255 28.24 -0.92 5.33
C PHE A 255 27.22 -1.61 6.26
N ALA A 256 26.09 -0.97 6.57
CA ALA A 256 25.03 -1.53 7.38
C ALA A 256 24.00 -2.32 6.54
N LEU A 257 23.87 -3.62 6.84
CA LEU A 257 22.80 -4.46 6.33
C LEU A 257 21.55 -4.28 7.20
N THR A 258 20.44 -3.91 6.57
CA THR A 258 19.12 -3.89 7.21
C THR A 258 18.45 -5.24 7.03
N GLU A 259 17.55 -5.57 7.96
CA GLU A 259 16.71 -6.76 7.82
C GLU A 259 15.81 -6.60 6.58
N VAL A 260 15.92 -7.55 5.65
CA VAL A 260 15.12 -7.56 4.42
C VAL A 260 13.85 -8.37 4.68
N ASP A 261 12.71 -7.69 4.63
CA ASP A 261 11.38 -8.29 4.78
C ASP A 261 11.08 -9.32 3.68
N GLU A 262 10.12 -10.21 3.95
CA GLU A 262 9.75 -11.32 3.07
C GLU A 262 9.21 -10.82 1.72
N ALA A 263 8.39 -9.77 1.72
CA ALA A 263 7.83 -9.16 0.51
C ALA A 263 8.89 -8.60 -0.45
N THR A 264 10.01 -8.12 0.08
CA THR A 264 11.15 -7.62 -0.71
C THR A 264 11.97 -8.78 -1.29
N ARG A 265 12.10 -9.88 -0.55
CA ARG A 265 12.75 -11.10 -1.07
C ARG A 265 11.97 -11.70 -2.23
N ASP A 266 10.64 -11.79 -2.12
CA ASP A 266 9.79 -12.35 -3.18
C ASP A 266 9.87 -11.52 -4.46
N ARG A 267 9.87 -10.19 -4.34
CA ARG A 267 10.05 -9.29 -5.49
C ARG A 267 11.42 -9.41 -6.12
N ALA A 268 12.47 -9.60 -5.31
CA ALA A 268 13.81 -9.85 -5.82
C ALA A 268 13.87 -11.15 -6.64
N VAL A 269 13.25 -12.23 -6.15
CA VAL A 269 13.16 -13.50 -6.89
C VAL A 269 12.42 -13.31 -8.21
N ALA A 270 11.26 -12.64 -8.21
CA ALA A 270 10.47 -12.40 -9.42
C ALA A 270 11.25 -11.61 -10.49
N LEU A 271 12.05 -10.62 -10.09
CA LEU A 271 12.91 -9.86 -11.01
C LEU A 271 14.01 -10.73 -11.64
N ILE A 272 14.59 -11.65 -10.87
CA ILE A 272 15.67 -12.53 -11.36
C ILE A 272 15.13 -13.61 -12.31
N THR A 273 13.96 -14.18 -12.01
CA THR A 273 13.42 -15.30 -12.81
C THR A 273 12.71 -14.85 -14.09
N GLY A 274 12.57 -13.54 -14.31
CA GLY A 274 11.79 -12.98 -15.40
C GLY A 274 10.31 -13.27 -15.18
N GLY A 275 9.61 -12.35 -14.51
CA GLY A 275 8.16 -12.41 -14.34
C GLY A 275 7.39 -12.50 -15.65
#